data_AF-A0A2E8H9B7-F1
#
_entry.id   AF-A0A2E8H9B7-F1
#
_cell.length_a   1.000
_cell.length_b   1.000
_cell.length_c   1.000
_cell.angle_alpha   90.00
_cell.angle_beta   90.00
_cell.angle_gamma   90.00
#
_symmetry.space_group_name_H-M   'P 1'
#
loop_
_entity.id
_entity.type
_entity.pdbx_description
1 polymer ?
#
loop_
_entity_poly.entity_id
_entity_poly.type
_entity_poly.pdbx_seq_one_letter_code
_entity_poly.pdbx_strand_id
1 'polypeptide(L)'
;MTTALMWHRDPGIWLDTSGSPQAALVRRHLGRPPASGDDDELQRLTTGLVSYIRSKGTPHHQPFQKSYGEALVRLFPDLRRAFGRIIADQWKSRGKIGHYELYAGLVMEDQDPEILAPTLAEIHGLLQNWNNEGWCPWTPTLWLRILWLGREQLDSSAAITTQLEHIESHLDDDARFQDREPFCLMHAIGCMAHPVAESMRARFCDAFAARQETDGSWGDFSYVAHALIARWGLASPATS
;
A
#
# COMPACT_ATOMS: atom_id res chain seq x y z
N MET A 1 3.90 24.73 2.72
CA MET A 1 4.67 24.93 1.49
C MET A 1 4.39 23.75 0.58
N THR A 2 3.90 23.97 -0.63
CA THR A 2 3.67 22.89 -1.61
C THR A 2 5.03 22.52 -2.20
N THR A 3 5.55 21.34 -1.87
CA THR A 3 6.76 20.81 -2.51
C THR A 3 6.40 20.51 -3.97
N ALA A 4 6.86 21.34 -4.91
CA ALA A 4 6.70 21.05 -6.33
C ALA A 4 7.75 20.00 -6.71
N LEU A 5 7.31 18.80 -7.09
CA LEU A 5 8.23 17.79 -7.61
C LEU A 5 8.61 18.15 -9.06
N MET A 6 9.90 18.12 -9.37
CA MET A 6 10.37 18.20 -10.76
C MET A 6 10.37 16.81 -11.38
N TRP A 7 9.36 16.52 -12.20
CA TRP A 7 9.29 15.26 -12.95
C TRP A 7 10.25 15.28 -14.14
N HIS A 8 10.91 14.16 -14.42
CA HIS A 8 11.72 14.00 -15.64
C HIS A 8 10.86 13.81 -16.88
N ARG A 9 9.65 13.26 -16.70
CA ARG A 9 8.62 12.98 -17.70
C ARG A 9 7.25 13.31 -17.13
N ASP A 10 6.29 13.65 -17.98
CA ASP A 10 4.92 13.86 -17.52
C ASP A 10 4.27 12.52 -17.15
N PRO A 11 3.94 12.26 -15.87
CA PRO A 11 3.26 11.02 -15.48
C PRO A 11 1.85 10.90 -16.05
N GLY A 12 1.28 12.02 -16.55
CA GLY A 12 0.04 12.04 -17.31
C GLY A 12 0.10 11.22 -18.61
N ILE A 13 1.26 11.18 -19.28
CA ILE A 13 1.43 10.43 -20.53
C ILE A 13 1.14 8.95 -20.32
N TRP A 14 1.82 8.31 -19.36
CA TRP A 14 1.55 6.90 -19.01
C TRP A 14 0.08 6.71 -18.61
N LEU A 15 -0.44 7.62 -17.78
CA LEU A 15 -1.82 7.53 -17.30
C LEU A 15 -2.85 7.66 -18.43
N ASP A 16 -2.54 8.33 -19.53
CA ASP A 16 -3.48 8.49 -20.64
C ASP A 16 -3.33 7.39 -21.70
N THR A 17 -2.15 6.77 -21.83
CA THR A 17 -1.87 5.75 -22.87
C THR A 17 -1.87 4.32 -22.36
N SER A 18 -1.71 4.08 -21.06
CA SER A 18 -1.57 2.72 -20.49
C SER A 18 -2.91 2.03 -20.33
N GLY A 19 -3.04 0.82 -20.90
CA GLY A 19 -4.13 -0.12 -20.68
C GLY A 19 -3.93 -1.06 -19.49
N SER A 20 -2.94 -0.79 -18.62
CA SER A 20 -2.66 -1.65 -17.46
C SER A 20 -3.73 -1.52 -16.37
N PRO A 21 -3.92 -2.55 -15.52
CA PRO A 21 -4.79 -2.45 -14.36
C PRO A 21 -4.40 -1.33 -13.39
N GLN A 22 -3.10 -1.03 -13.27
CA GLN A 22 -2.62 0.06 -12.42
C GLN A 22 -3.13 1.41 -12.94
N ALA A 23 -3.01 1.68 -14.23
CA ALA A 23 -3.47 2.92 -14.84
C ALA A 23 -4.99 3.08 -14.73
N ALA A 24 -5.74 1.99 -14.97
CA ALA A 24 -7.19 1.98 -14.77
C ALA A 24 -7.59 2.27 -13.32
N LEU A 25 -6.88 1.70 -12.33
CA LEU A 25 -7.08 2.01 -10.90
C LEU A 25 -6.75 3.46 -10.57
N VAL A 26 -5.65 4.01 -11.11
CA VAL A 26 -5.27 5.41 -10.90
C VAL A 26 -6.32 6.35 -11.50
N ARG A 27 -6.76 6.13 -12.75
CA ARG A 27 -7.82 6.95 -13.38
C ARG A 27 -9.09 6.96 -12.52
N ARG A 28 -9.54 5.79 -12.07
CA ARG A 28 -10.71 5.65 -11.18
C ARG A 28 -10.51 6.35 -9.84
N HIS A 29 -9.34 6.19 -9.22
CA HIS A 29 -9.03 6.80 -7.92
C HIS A 29 -8.99 8.34 -7.99
N LEU A 30 -8.47 8.88 -9.09
CA LEU A 30 -8.39 10.33 -9.34
C LEU A 30 -9.68 10.93 -9.91
N GLY A 31 -10.74 10.14 -10.11
CA GLY A 31 -12.00 10.62 -10.71
C GLY A 31 -11.87 11.02 -12.18
N ARG A 32 -10.88 10.50 -12.91
CA ARG A 32 -10.72 10.73 -14.35
C ARG A 32 -11.66 9.82 -15.15
N PRO A 33 -12.05 10.21 -16.38
CA PRO A 33 -12.77 9.32 -17.28
C PRO A 33 -11.99 8.00 -17.51
N PRO A 34 -12.65 6.83 -17.52
CA PRO A 34 -12.00 5.57 -17.84
C PRO A 34 -11.57 5.55 -19.31
N ALA A 35 -10.47 4.87 -19.60
CA ALA A 35 -10.07 4.53 -20.96
C ALA A 35 -10.85 3.31 -21.47
N SER A 36 -10.83 3.10 -22.80
CA SER A 36 -11.43 1.92 -23.41
C SER A 36 -10.82 0.64 -22.85
N GLY A 37 -11.65 -0.27 -22.33
CA GLY A 37 -11.22 -1.55 -21.76
C GLY A 37 -10.83 -1.52 -20.27
N ASP A 38 -10.86 -0.35 -19.61
CA ASP A 38 -10.53 -0.25 -18.18
C ASP A 38 -11.42 -1.14 -17.31
N ASP A 39 -12.73 -1.04 -17.49
CA ASP A 39 -13.69 -1.80 -16.71
C ASP A 39 -13.55 -3.30 -16.95
N ASP A 40 -13.31 -3.72 -18.20
CA ASP A 40 -13.09 -5.13 -18.56
C ASP A 40 -11.82 -5.68 -17.92
N GLU A 41 -10.72 -4.91 -17.95
CA GLU A 41 -9.44 -5.32 -17.38
C GLU A 41 -9.51 -5.42 -15.86
N LEU A 42 -10.15 -4.45 -15.21
CA LEU A 42 -10.39 -4.47 -13.76
C LEU A 42 -11.32 -5.61 -13.35
N GLN A 43 -12.37 -5.88 -14.13
CA GLN A 43 -13.27 -7.00 -13.89
C GLN A 43 -12.54 -8.34 -14.05
N ARG A 44 -11.71 -8.49 -15.08
CA ARG A 44 -10.91 -9.69 -15.32
C ARG A 44 -9.94 -9.95 -14.17
N LEU A 45 -9.20 -8.91 -13.76
CA LEU A 45 -8.28 -8.99 -12.63
C LEU A 45 -9.01 -9.38 -11.34
N THR A 46 -10.09 -8.69 -10.99
CA THR A 46 -10.82 -8.94 -9.73
C THR A 46 -11.50 -10.30 -9.71
N THR A 47 -12.08 -10.73 -10.84
CA THR A 47 -12.65 -12.08 -10.98
C THR A 47 -11.57 -13.15 -10.82
N GLY A 48 -10.41 -12.95 -11.45
CA GLY A 48 -9.25 -13.84 -11.32
C GLY A 48 -8.77 -13.96 -9.87
N LEU A 49 -8.66 -12.82 -9.16
CA LEU A 49 -8.27 -12.80 -7.75
C LEU A 49 -9.31 -13.49 -6.85
N VAL A 50 -10.61 -13.24 -7.05
CA VAL A 50 -11.65 -13.92 -6.27
C VAL A 50 -11.62 -15.44 -6.51
N SER A 51 -11.46 -15.87 -7.77
CA SER A 51 -11.34 -17.29 -8.11
C SER A 51 -10.10 -17.93 -7.46
N TYR A 52 -8.96 -17.23 -7.51
CA TYR A 52 -7.73 -17.65 -6.88
C TYR A 52 -7.89 -17.80 -5.36
N ILE A 53 -8.42 -16.77 -4.71
CA ILE A 53 -8.68 -16.73 -3.28
C ILE A 53 -9.62 -17.87 -2.85
N ARG A 54 -10.68 -18.14 -3.62
CA ARG A 54 -11.61 -19.25 -3.33
C ARG A 54 -10.96 -20.63 -3.47
N SER A 55 -10.06 -20.80 -4.45
CA SER A 55 -9.46 -22.10 -4.75
C SER A 55 -8.23 -22.42 -3.91
N LYS A 56 -7.43 -21.42 -3.55
CA LYS A 56 -6.15 -21.58 -2.84
C LYS A 56 -6.14 -20.97 -1.44
N GLY A 57 -7.18 -20.22 -1.07
CA GLY A 57 -7.16 -19.33 0.08
C GLY A 57 -6.30 -18.09 -0.17
N THR A 58 -5.94 -17.41 0.91
CA THR A 58 -4.97 -16.30 0.92
C THR A 58 -3.52 -16.64 1.31
N PRO A 59 -3.08 -17.91 1.58
CA PRO A 59 -1.71 -18.18 2.03
C PRO A 59 -0.65 -17.84 0.97
N HIS A 60 -1.08 -17.50 -0.24
CA HIS A 60 -0.25 -17.04 -1.33
C HIS A 60 -0.40 -15.54 -1.63
N HIS A 61 -0.83 -14.69 -0.70
CA HIS A 61 -0.62 -13.23 -0.63
C HIS A 61 -0.88 -12.33 -1.87
N GLN A 62 -1.37 -12.86 -2.99
CA GLN A 62 -1.26 -12.24 -4.31
C GLN A 62 -1.94 -10.87 -4.48
N PRO A 63 -3.13 -10.60 -3.89
CA PRO A 63 -3.76 -9.29 -4.04
C PRO A 63 -2.95 -8.16 -3.38
N PHE A 64 -2.36 -8.43 -2.21
CA PHE A 64 -1.64 -7.43 -1.40
C PHE A 64 -0.13 -7.42 -1.62
N GLN A 65 0.43 -8.47 -2.23
CA GLN A 65 1.78 -8.42 -2.79
C GLN A 65 1.88 -7.40 -3.92
N LYS A 66 0.77 -7.13 -4.60
CA LYS A 66 0.69 -6.08 -5.59
C LYS A 66 0.51 -4.73 -4.88
N SER A 67 1.25 -3.74 -5.35
CA SER A 67 1.29 -2.36 -4.86
C SER A 67 -0.10 -1.68 -4.76
N TYR A 68 -1.12 -2.24 -5.44
CA TYR A 68 -2.49 -1.73 -5.54
C TYR A 68 -3.56 -2.59 -4.84
N GLY A 69 -3.17 -3.54 -3.98
CA GLY A 69 -4.11 -4.43 -3.29
C GLY A 69 -5.16 -3.71 -2.43
N GLU A 70 -4.77 -2.65 -1.71
CA GLU A 70 -5.71 -1.83 -0.92
C GLU A 70 -6.83 -1.25 -1.79
N ALA A 71 -6.47 -0.73 -2.96
CA ALA A 71 -7.40 -0.14 -3.93
C ALA A 71 -8.44 -1.16 -4.39
N LEU A 72 -7.98 -2.36 -4.70
CA LEU A 72 -8.85 -3.44 -5.16
C LEU A 72 -9.86 -3.84 -4.08
N VAL A 73 -9.44 -3.94 -2.82
CA VAL A 73 -10.34 -4.28 -1.72
C VAL A 73 -11.35 -3.17 -1.44
N ARG A 74 -10.95 -1.90 -1.55
CA ARG A 74 -11.85 -0.74 -1.37
C ARG A 74 -12.88 -0.62 -2.49
N LEU A 75 -12.45 -0.81 -3.75
CA LEU A 75 -13.25 -0.47 -4.93
C LEU A 75 -14.13 -1.61 -5.44
N PHE A 76 -13.81 -2.87 -5.12
CA PHE A 76 -14.49 -4.03 -5.71
C PHE A 76 -15.22 -4.87 -4.65
N PRO A 77 -16.57 -4.76 -4.56
CA PRO A 77 -17.36 -5.45 -3.55
C PRO A 77 -17.21 -6.98 -3.53
N ASP A 78 -16.97 -7.60 -4.69
CA ASP A 78 -16.76 -9.06 -4.75
C ASP A 78 -15.47 -9.52 -4.07
N LEU A 79 -14.40 -8.73 -4.22
CA LEU A 79 -13.15 -9.00 -3.55
C LEU A 79 -13.27 -8.75 -2.04
N ARG A 80 -13.93 -7.64 -1.66
CA ARG A 80 -14.31 -7.36 -0.26
C ARG A 80 -15.06 -8.54 0.37
N ARG A 81 -16.11 -9.05 -0.29
CA ARG A 81 -16.88 -10.22 0.16
C ARG A 81 -16.06 -11.50 0.22
N ALA A 82 -15.08 -11.68 -0.66
CA ALA A 82 -14.17 -12.82 -0.60
C ALA A 82 -13.29 -12.76 0.67
N PHE A 83 -12.69 -11.60 0.96
CA PHE A 83 -11.90 -11.39 2.17
C PHE A 83 -12.73 -11.52 3.45
N GLY A 84 -13.91 -10.90 3.51
CA GLY A 84 -14.79 -11.00 4.69
C GLY A 84 -15.15 -12.44 5.05
N ARG A 85 -15.39 -13.31 4.06
CA ARG A 85 -15.61 -14.74 4.31
C ARG A 85 -14.39 -15.44 4.90
N ILE A 86 -13.20 -15.18 4.36
CA ILE A 86 -11.95 -15.80 4.83
C ILE A 86 -11.61 -15.34 6.24
N ILE A 87 -11.76 -14.05 6.53
CA ILE A 87 -11.60 -13.49 7.87
C ILE A 87 -12.53 -14.22 8.85
N ALA A 88 -13.81 -14.34 8.52
CA ALA A 88 -14.78 -15.03 9.36
C ALA A 88 -14.46 -16.52 9.54
N ASP A 89 -14.03 -17.22 8.48
CA ASP A 89 -13.69 -18.64 8.53
C ASP A 89 -12.40 -18.90 9.33
N GLN A 90 -11.36 -18.06 9.16
CA GLN A 90 -10.13 -18.14 9.95
C GLN A 90 -10.40 -17.85 11.42
N TRP A 91 -11.18 -16.81 11.72
CA TRP A 91 -11.59 -16.48 13.07
C TRP A 91 -12.30 -17.66 13.75
N LYS A 92 -13.34 -18.21 13.11
CA LYS A 92 -14.11 -19.35 13.65
C LYS A 92 -13.26 -20.61 13.86
N SER A 93 -12.29 -20.87 12.98
CA SER A 93 -11.51 -22.10 13.01
C SER A 93 -10.26 -22.03 13.89
N ARG A 94 -9.67 -20.84 14.06
CA ARG A 94 -8.35 -20.66 14.71
C ARG A 94 -8.34 -19.66 15.85
N GLY A 95 -9.40 -18.87 16.04
CA GLY A 95 -9.41 -17.76 17.00
C GLY A 95 -8.43 -16.64 16.66
N LYS A 96 -7.92 -16.58 15.42
CA LYS A 96 -7.11 -15.48 14.88
C LYS A 96 -7.07 -15.52 13.36
N ILE A 97 -6.68 -14.40 12.75
CA ILE A 97 -6.55 -14.25 11.30
C ILE A 97 -5.09 -14.01 10.88
N GLY A 98 -4.77 -14.23 9.60
CA GLY A 98 -3.45 -13.92 9.05
C GLY A 98 -3.20 -12.42 8.91
N HIS A 99 -1.93 -12.01 8.76
CA HIS A 99 -1.56 -10.59 8.65
C HIS A 99 -2.21 -9.89 7.44
N TYR A 100 -2.33 -10.58 6.31
CA TYR A 100 -2.96 -10.03 5.10
C TYR A 100 -4.49 -9.96 5.23
N GLU A 101 -5.10 -10.90 5.95
CA GLU A 101 -6.52 -10.84 6.29
C GLU A 101 -6.81 -9.70 7.25
N LEU A 102 -5.95 -9.48 8.24
CA LEU A 102 -6.02 -8.33 9.12
C LEU A 102 -5.89 -7.02 8.34
N TYR A 103 -4.90 -6.93 7.45
CA TYR A 103 -4.73 -5.76 6.60
C TYR A 103 -5.96 -5.51 5.72
N ALA A 104 -6.52 -6.54 5.09
CA ALA A 104 -7.78 -6.44 4.37
C ALA A 104 -8.91 -5.95 5.26
N GLY A 105 -9.08 -6.55 6.44
CA GLY A 105 -10.13 -6.19 7.39
C GLY A 105 -10.07 -4.72 7.80
N LEU A 106 -8.87 -4.23 8.09
CA LEU A 106 -8.64 -2.82 8.40
C LEU A 106 -8.91 -1.89 7.21
N VAL A 107 -8.54 -2.28 5.99
CA VAL A 107 -8.83 -1.52 4.76
C VAL A 107 -10.33 -1.49 4.43
N MET A 108 -11.07 -2.55 4.78
CA MET A 108 -12.51 -2.63 4.56
C MET A 108 -13.30 -1.74 5.52
N GLU A 109 -12.79 -1.49 6.73
CA GLU A 109 -13.40 -0.61 7.75
C GLU A 109 -14.80 -1.08 8.22
N ASP A 110 -15.15 -2.35 8.03
CA ASP A 110 -16.44 -2.95 8.42
C ASP A 110 -16.32 -4.27 9.19
N GLN A 111 -15.11 -4.64 9.60
CA GLN A 111 -14.87 -5.85 10.37
C GLN A 111 -15.02 -5.58 11.86
N ASP A 112 -15.50 -6.58 12.59
CA ASP A 112 -15.63 -6.54 14.04
C ASP A 112 -14.23 -6.36 14.69
N PRO A 113 -14.03 -5.32 15.52
CA PRO A 113 -12.77 -5.11 16.24
C PRO A 113 -12.32 -6.35 17.04
N GLU A 114 -13.23 -7.15 17.57
CA GLU A 114 -12.89 -8.38 18.30
C GLU A 114 -12.16 -9.41 17.42
N ILE A 115 -12.51 -9.47 16.13
CA ILE A 115 -11.86 -10.36 15.16
C ILE A 115 -10.44 -9.88 14.83
N LEU A 116 -10.24 -8.55 14.78
CA LEU A 116 -8.99 -7.93 14.37
C LEU A 116 -7.96 -7.88 15.51
N ALA A 117 -8.42 -7.67 16.74
CA ALA A 117 -7.58 -7.36 17.89
C ALA A 117 -6.46 -8.39 18.19
N PRO A 118 -6.70 -9.72 18.14
CA PRO A 118 -5.65 -10.69 18.49
C PRO A 118 -4.45 -10.63 17.55
N THR A 119 -4.69 -10.57 16.24
CA THR A 119 -3.61 -10.47 15.25
C THR A 119 -2.96 -9.07 15.27
N LEU A 120 -3.72 -8.02 15.58
CA LEU A 120 -3.18 -6.66 15.72
C LEU A 120 -2.20 -6.58 16.91
N ALA A 121 -2.55 -7.19 18.05
CA ALA A 121 -1.68 -7.28 19.22
C ALA A 121 -0.43 -8.14 18.95
N GLU A 122 -0.56 -9.25 18.23
CA GLU A 122 0.57 -10.08 17.77
C GLU A 122 1.57 -9.24 16.96
N ILE A 123 1.08 -8.48 15.96
CA ILE A 123 1.94 -7.62 15.13
C ILE A 123 2.59 -6.50 15.94
N HIS A 124 1.87 -5.90 16.89
CA HIS A 124 2.47 -4.89 17.77
C HIS A 124 3.65 -5.45 18.57
N GLY A 125 3.48 -6.63 19.18
CA GLY A 125 4.56 -7.31 19.89
C GLY A 125 5.73 -7.70 18.98
N LEU A 126 5.45 -8.12 17.74
CA LEU A 126 6.49 -8.41 16.75
C LEU A 126 7.27 -7.14 16.35
N LEU A 127 6.58 -6.02 16.11
CA LEU A 127 7.22 -4.76 15.73
C LEU A 127 8.09 -4.19 16.86
N GLN A 128 7.69 -4.35 18.12
CA GLN A 128 8.49 -3.93 19.28
C GLN A 128 9.81 -4.69 19.41
N ASN A 129 9.82 -5.97 19.04
CA ASN A 129 10.99 -6.84 19.14
C ASN A 129 11.76 -6.96 17.82
N TRP A 130 11.30 -6.28 16.77
CA TRP A 130 11.95 -6.34 15.47
C TRP A 130 13.29 -5.61 15.53
N ASN A 131 14.37 -6.39 15.37
CA ASN A 131 15.75 -5.91 15.40
C ASN A 131 16.21 -5.35 14.05
N ASN A 132 15.29 -5.17 13.09
CA ASN A 132 15.55 -4.71 11.74
C ASN A 132 16.42 -5.64 10.87
N GLU A 133 16.94 -6.78 11.33
CA GLU A 133 17.88 -7.60 10.55
C GLU A 133 17.26 -8.83 9.87
N GLY A 134 17.67 -9.15 8.64
CA GLY A 134 17.53 -10.50 8.05
C GLY A 134 16.13 -10.91 7.56
N TRP A 135 15.12 -10.04 7.65
CA TRP A 135 13.74 -10.34 7.24
C TRP A 135 13.42 -9.84 5.82
N CYS A 136 12.37 -10.42 5.23
CA CYS A 136 11.77 -9.91 4.01
C CYS A 136 11.26 -8.47 4.25
N PRO A 137 11.67 -7.47 3.45
CA PRO A 137 11.37 -6.05 3.72
C PRO A 137 9.88 -5.69 3.63
N TRP A 138 9.09 -6.54 2.98
CA TRP A 138 7.65 -6.37 2.84
C TRP A 138 6.90 -6.62 4.15
N THR A 139 7.44 -7.48 5.02
CA THR A 139 6.81 -7.81 6.30
C THR A 139 6.73 -6.61 7.27
N PRO A 140 7.83 -5.91 7.59
CA PRO A 140 7.77 -4.75 8.47
C PRO A 140 6.99 -3.58 7.86
N THR A 141 7.09 -3.40 6.53
CA THR A 141 6.28 -2.43 5.79
C THR A 141 4.78 -2.69 5.97
N LEU A 142 4.36 -3.95 5.82
CA LEU A 142 2.99 -4.39 6.07
C LEU A 142 2.59 -4.15 7.54
N TRP A 143 3.45 -4.48 8.50
CA TRP A 143 3.17 -4.30 9.92
C TRP A 143 3.00 -2.84 10.31
N LEU A 144 3.89 -1.95 9.85
CA LEU A 144 3.77 -0.51 10.04
C LEU A 144 2.43 0.00 9.50
N ARG A 145 2.06 -0.44 8.29
CA ARG A 145 0.79 -0.04 7.67
C ARG A 145 -0.42 -0.57 8.43
N ILE A 146 -0.38 -1.84 8.87
CA ILE A 146 -1.45 -2.46 9.68
C ILE A 146 -1.63 -1.71 11.01
N LEU A 147 -0.55 -1.46 11.75
CA LEU A 147 -0.63 -0.77 13.04
C LEU A 147 -1.11 0.68 12.86
N TRP A 148 -0.68 1.35 11.78
CA TRP A 148 -1.20 2.66 11.45
C TRP A 148 -2.70 2.64 11.16
N LEU A 149 -3.20 1.68 10.36
CA LEU A 149 -4.65 1.57 10.09
C LEU A 149 -5.44 1.19 11.35
N GLY A 150 -4.89 0.31 12.20
CA GLY A 150 -5.49 -0.15 13.44
C GLY A 150 -5.29 0.75 14.66
N ARG A 151 -4.73 1.95 14.49
CA ARG A 151 -4.36 2.87 15.59
C ARG A 151 -5.52 3.29 16.51
N GLU A 152 -6.77 3.19 16.04
CA GLU A 152 -7.96 3.46 16.86
C GLU A 152 -8.32 2.29 17.78
N GLN A 153 -7.81 1.08 17.49
CA GLN A 153 -8.07 -0.15 18.27
C GLN A 153 -6.91 -0.50 19.21
N LEU A 154 -5.68 -0.12 18.85
CA LEU A 154 -4.48 -0.42 19.63
C LEU A 154 -3.50 0.76 19.57
N ASP A 155 -3.15 1.31 20.74
CA ASP A 155 -2.09 2.32 20.83
C ASP A 155 -0.74 1.67 20.54
N SER A 156 -0.24 1.96 19.35
CA SER A 156 1.05 1.51 18.82
C SER A 156 1.95 2.71 18.47
N SER A 157 1.59 3.91 18.92
CA SER A 157 2.26 5.17 18.55
C SER A 157 3.76 5.16 18.86
N ALA A 158 4.13 4.73 20.05
CA ALA A 158 5.54 4.63 20.46
C ALA A 158 6.32 3.60 19.61
N ALA A 159 5.74 2.42 19.35
CA ALA A 159 6.38 1.40 18.53
C ALA A 159 6.57 1.85 17.08
N ILE A 160 5.56 2.52 16.50
CA ILE A 160 5.64 3.11 15.16
C ILE A 160 6.72 4.21 15.14
N THR A 161 6.77 5.09 16.14
CA THR A 161 7.76 6.17 16.22
C THR A 161 9.17 5.62 16.22
N THR A 162 9.49 4.69 17.12
CA THR A 162 10.82 4.07 17.21
C THR A 162 11.26 3.45 15.89
N GLN A 163 10.36 2.74 15.20
CA GLN A 163 10.70 2.11 13.93
C GLN A 163 10.84 3.11 12.78
N LEU A 164 10.02 4.16 12.74
CA LEU A 164 10.16 5.23 11.75
C LEU A 164 11.48 5.99 11.94
N GLU A 165 11.88 6.28 13.17
CA GLU A 165 13.16 6.94 13.49
C GLU A 165 14.34 6.05 13.08
N HIS A 166 14.26 4.75 13.36
CA HIS A 166 15.27 3.79 12.92
C HIS A 166 15.37 3.72 11.38
N ILE A 167 14.23 3.66 10.68
CA ILE A 167 14.21 3.68 9.22
C ILE A 167 14.85 4.97 8.71
N GLU A 168 14.39 6.13 9.19
CA GLU A 168 14.89 7.44 8.78
C GLU A 168 16.42 7.55 8.91
N SER A 169 16.97 7.05 10.03
CA SER A 169 18.41 7.10 10.30
C SER A 169 19.25 6.14 9.44
N HIS A 170 18.63 5.17 8.77
CA HIS A 170 19.29 4.14 7.96
C HIS A 170 18.87 4.14 6.49
N LEU A 171 18.03 5.08 6.07
CA LEU A 171 17.77 5.30 4.66
C LEU A 171 19.06 5.77 3.97
N ASP A 172 19.35 5.24 2.79
CA ASP A 172 20.42 5.73 1.91
C ASP A 172 19.97 6.93 1.05
N ASP A 173 20.86 7.44 0.20
CA ASP A 173 20.57 8.59 -0.68
C ASP A 173 19.44 8.30 -1.70
N ASP A 174 19.22 7.02 -2.03
CA ASP A 174 18.14 6.54 -2.91
C ASP A 174 16.83 6.27 -2.14
N ALA A 175 16.77 6.66 -0.85
CA ALA A 175 15.70 6.36 0.08
C ALA A 175 15.42 4.85 0.24
N ARG A 176 16.44 4.01 0.09
CA ARG A 176 16.39 2.58 0.38
C ARG A 176 16.74 2.31 1.83
N PHE A 177 16.07 1.33 2.40
CA PHE A 177 16.42 0.76 3.69
C PHE A 177 17.01 -0.64 3.43
N GLN A 178 18.26 -0.88 3.86
CA GLN A 178 18.97 -2.17 3.70
C GLN A 178 19.10 -2.66 2.24
N ASP A 179 19.46 -1.76 1.33
CA ASP A 179 19.58 -2.01 -0.12
C ASP A 179 18.28 -2.45 -0.81
N ARG A 180 17.12 -2.30 -0.15
CA ARG A 180 15.84 -2.81 -0.66
C ARG A 180 15.11 -1.79 -1.52
N GLU A 181 14.19 -2.32 -2.33
CA GLU A 181 13.25 -1.53 -3.14
C GLU A 181 12.41 -0.60 -2.22
N PRO A 182 12.42 0.74 -2.42
CA PRO A 182 11.79 1.71 -1.55
C PRO A 182 10.27 1.85 -1.69
N PHE A 183 9.63 1.50 -2.81
CA PHE A 183 8.24 1.89 -3.07
C PHE A 183 7.22 1.31 -2.11
N CYS A 184 7.32 0.05 -1.67
CA CYS A 184 6.34 -0.41 -0.67
C CYS A 184 6.57 0.27 0.69
N LEU A 185 7.83 0.53 1.07
CA LEU A 185 8.15 1.27 2.29
C LEU A 185 7.59 2.69 2.22
N MET A 186 7.82 3.37 1.10
CA MET A 186 7.24 4.67 0.77
C MET A 186 5.72 4.63 0.84
N HIS A 187 5.07 3.58 0.32
CA HIS A 187 3.61 3.43 0.40
C HIS A 187 3.14 3.39 1.86
N ALA A 188 3.75 2.53 2.68
CA ALA A 188 3.36 2.38 4.08
C ALA A 188 3.54 3.68 4.85
N ILE A 189 4.73 4.28 4.77
CA ILE A 189 5.11 5.50 5.51
C ILE A 189 4.40 6.72 4.96
N GLY A 190 4.37 6.88 3.64
CA GLY A 190 3.76 8.03 2.97
C GLY A 190 2.26 8.15 3.19
N CYS A 191 1.60 7.05 3.50
CA CYS A 191 0.18 7.00 3.87
C CYS A 191 -0.08 7.29 5.37
N MET A 192 0.94 7.60 6.16
CA MET A 192 0.81 8.00 7.56
C MET A 192 0.73 9.52 7.70
N ALA A 193 0.05 9.99 8.74
CA ALA A 193 0.06 11.39 9.17
C ALA A 193 0.84 11.45 10.49
N HIS A 194 2.14 11.17 10.41
CA HIS A 194 3.04 11.04 11.54
C HIS A 194 4.25 11.96 11.33
N PRO A 195 4.74 12.72 12.34
CA PRO A 195 5.81 13.70 12.13
C PRO A 195 7.08 13.11 11.51
N VAL A 196 7.53 11.94 11.97
CA VAL A 196 8.70 11.23 11.41
C VAL A 196 8.43 10.68 10.00
N ALA A 197 7.18 10.35 9.68
CA ALA A 197 6.82 9.96 8.30
C ALA A 197 6.87 11.18 7.36
N GLU A 198 6.45 12.35 7.85
CA GLU A 198 6.45 13.60 7.09
C GLU A 198 7.87 14.12 6.84
N SER A 199 8.82 13.95 7.77
CA SER A 199 10.22 14.37 7.56
C SER A 199 10.89 13.60 6.42
N MET A 200 10.55 12.33 6.22
CA MET A 200 11.07 11.50 5.13
C MET A 200 10.51 11.85 3.75
N ARG A 201 9.43 12.65 3.67
CA ARG A 201 8.72 12.95 2.42
C ARG A 201 9.62 13.54 1.34
N ALA A 202 10.54 14.43 1.69
CA ALA A 202 11.44 15.07 0.71
C ALA A 202 12.34 14.03 0.02
N ARG A 203 12.91 13.10 0.79
CA ARG A 203 13.75 12.01 0.25
C ARG A 203 12.94 11.06 -0.64
N PHE A 204 11.70 10.77 -0.26
CA PHE A 204 10.80 9.97 -1.09
C PHE A 204 10.41 10.68 -2.38
N CYS A 205 10.24 12.00 -2.34
CA CYS A 205 10.02 12.82 -3.53
C CYS A 205 11.20 12.70 -4.50
N ASP A 206 12.44 12.82 -4.01
CA ASP A 206 13.63 12.69 -4.84
C ASP A 206 13.77 11.28 -5.44
N ALA A 207 13.50 10.23 -4.64
CA ALA A 207 13.49 8.85 -5.11
C ALA A 207 12.42 8.58 -6.19
N PHE A 208 11.25 9.22 -6.10
CA PHE A 208 10.25 9.18 -7.18
C PHE A 208 10.80 9.74 -8.49
N ALA A 209 11.38 10.95 -8.44
CA ALA A 209 11.91 11.58 -9.63
C ALA A 209 12.99 10.69 -10.29
N ALA A 210 13.97 10.23 -9.50
CA ALA A 210 15.10 9.45 -9.98
C ALA A 210 14.73 8.11 -10.65
N ARG A 211 13.60 7.51 -10.25
CA ARG A 211 13.13 6.20 -10.75
C ARG A 211 12.07 6.27 -11.83
N GLN A 212 11.69 7.47 -12.27
CA GLN A 212 10.67 7.61 -13.30
C GLN A 212 11.11 6.97 -14.62
N GLU A 213 10.28 6.10 -15.16
CA GLU A 213 10.53 5.41 -16.43
C GLU A 213 10.32 6.32 -17.63
N THR A 214 10.80 5.89 -18.80
CA THR A 214 10.74 6.67 -20.05
C THR A 214 9.31 6.97 -20.52
N ASP A 215 8.34 6.13 -20.16
CA ASP A 215 6.93 6.32 -20.47
C ASP A 215 6.19 7.23 -19.46
N GLY A 216 6.88 7.67 -18.41
CA GLY A 216 6.35 8.49 -17.32
C GLY A 216 5.87 7.69 -16.11
N SER A 217 5.98 6.35 -16.13
CA SER A 217 5.54 5.44 -15.07
C SER A 217 6.61 5.17 -14.00
N TRP A 218 6.28 4.28 -13.06
CA TRP A 218 7.21 3.68 -12.07
C TRP A 218 7.12 2.15 -12.10
N GLY A 219 6.88 1.58 -13.29
CA GLY A 219 6.78 0.14 -13.49
C GLY A 219 5.69 -0.49 -12.62
N ASP A 220 6.06 -1.52 -11.84
CA ASP A 220 5.18 -2.26 -10.92
C ASP A 220 4.65 -1.43 -9.74
N PHE A 221 5.14 -0.20 -9.57
CA PHE A 221 4.81 0.69 -8.45
C PHE A 221 4.06 1.95 -8.88
N SER A 222 3.65 2.04 -10.15
CA SER A 222 2.96 3.21 -10.70
C SER A 222 1.70 3.57 -9.91
N TYR A 223 0.91 2.59 -9.46
CA TYR A 223 -0.25 2.88 -8.61
C TYR A 223 0.14 3.56 -7.29
N VAL A 224 1.16 3.02 -6.59
CA VAL A 224 1.65 3.59 -5.33
C VAL A 224 2.19 5.00 -5.53
N ALA A 225 2.96 5.21 -6.59
CA ALA A 225 3.49 6.52 -6.93
C ALA A 225 2.35 7.54 -7.09
N HIS A 226 1.36 7.24 -7.93
CA HIS A 226 0.21 8.13 -8.13
C HIS A 226 -0.64 8.33 -6.88
N ALA A 227 -0.83 7.30 -6.06
CA ALA A 227 -1.55 7.42 -4.79
C ALA A 227 -0.85 8.38 -3.82
N LEU A 228 0.48 8.29 -3.73
CA LEU A 228 1.29 9.18 -2.90
C LEU A 228 1.35 10.61 -3.47
N ILE A 229 1.46 10.77 -4.79
CA ILE A 229 1.38 12.07 -5.47
C ILE A 229 0.08 12.80 -5.10
N ALA A 230 -1.05 12.10 -5.25
CA ALA A 230 -2.36 12.64 -4.93
C ALA A 230 -2.48 12.99 -3.44
N ARG A 231 -2.07 12.06 -2.56
CA ARG A 231 -2.11 12.26 -1.10
C ARG A 231 -1.27 13.45 -0.64
N TRP A 232 -0.09 13.61 -1.22
CA TRP A 232 0.85 14.66 -0.85
C TRP A 232 0.54 15.99 -1.54
N GLY A 233 -0.42 16.03 -2.46
CA GLY A 233 -0.73 17.22 -3.25
C GLY A 233 0.47 17.67 -4.09
N LEU A 234 1.26 16.72 -4.59
CA LEU A 234 2.36 17.02 -5.51
C LEU A 234 1.72 17.37 -6.86
N ALA A 235 1.80 18.64 -7.26
CA ALA A 235 1.31 19.06 -8.56
C ALA A 235 2.19 18.43 -9.66
N SER A 236 1.57 17.85 -10.69
CA SER A 236 2.25 17.82 -11.99
C SER A 236 2.43 19.27 -12.44
N PRO A 237 3.61 19.68 -12.95
CA PRO A 237 3.74 20.93 -13.66
C PRO A 237 2.68 20.91 -14.74
N ALA A 238 1.87 21.96 -14.76
CA ALA A 238 0.82 22.12 -15.74
C ALA A 238 1.40 21.84 -17.12
N THR A 239 0.77 20.91 -17.84
CA THR A 239 0.98 20.75 -19.27
C THR A 239 0.71 22.10 -19.92
N SER A 240 1.78 22.77 -20.33
CA SER A 240 1.75 23.97 -21.17
C SER A 240 1.25 23.61 -22.57
#